data_AF-A0A158AK35-F1
#
_entry.id   AF-A0A158AK35-F1
#
_cell.length_a   1.000
_cell.length_b   1.000
_cell.length_c   1.000
_cell.angle_alpha   90.00
_cell.angle_beta   90.00
_cell.angle_gamma   90.00
#
_symmetry.space_group_name_H-M   'P 1'
#
loop_
_entity.id
_entity.type
_entity.pdbx_description
1 polymer ?
#
loop_
_entity_poly.entity_id
_entity_poly.type
_entity_poly.pdbx_seq_one_letter_code
_entity_poly.pdbx_strand_id
1 'polypeptide(L)' 'MRKQFIARVGQENSANAHRIVQEALRKAATATTTNGAIDLLGEALLELDRLLAAKSARAGWHYARRVAA' A
#
# COMPACT_ATOMS: atom_id res chain seq x y z
N MET A 1 3.76 25.29 0.90
CA MET A 1 2.71 24.31 1.24
C MET A 1 2.74 22.98 0.44
N ARG A 2 3.03 22.92 -0.87
CA ARG A 2 3.01 21.65 -1.65
C ARG A 2 3.98 20.55 -1.16
N LYS A 3 5.18 20.90 -0.67
CA LYS A 3 6.19 19.92 -0.21
C LYS A 3 5.75 19.14 1.05
N GLN A 4 5.03 19.80 1.97
CA GLN A 4 4.50 19.17 3.18
C GLN A 4 3.40 18.14 2.88
N PHE A 5 2.59 18.39 1.85
CA PHE A 5 1.52 17.46 1.44
C PHE A 5 2.08 16.15 0.84
N ILE A 6 3.14 16.24 0.04
CA ILE A 6 3.80 15.05 -0.56
C ILE A 6 4.47 14.20 0.53
N ALA A 7 5.12 14.83 1.52
CA ALA A 7 5.73 14.13 2.65
C ALA A 7 4.69 13.39 3.51
N ARG A 8 3.55 14.04 3.78
CA ARG A 8 2.45 13.45 4.56
C ARG A 8 1.79 12.26 3.86
N VAL A 9 1.54 12.36 2.55
CA VAL A 9 1.03 11.24 1.74
C VAL A 9 2.04 10.09 1.66
N GLY A 10 3.34 10.40 1.60
CA GLY A 10 4.41 9.38 1.66
C GLY A 10 4.43 8.62 2.99
N GLN A 11 4.26 9.32 4.12
CA GLN A 11 4.19 8.72 5.45
C GLN A 11 2.93 7.90 5.66
N GLU A 12 1.77 8.39 5.24
CA GLU A 12 0.48 7.65 5.31
C GLU A 12 0.54 6.35 4.50
N ASN A 13 1.16 6.36 3.32
CA ASN A 13 1.33 5.16 2.50
C ASN A 13 2.29 4.14 3.11
N SER A 14 3.39 4.60 3.72
CA SER A 14 4.33 3.71 4.43
C SER A 14 3.66 3.07 5.66
N ALA A 15 2.89 3.85 6.42
CA ALA A 15 2.11 3.36 7.55
C ALA A 15 1.04 2.33 7.11
N ASN A 16 0.37 2.58 5.98
CA ASN A 16 -0.61 1.65 5.41
C ASN A 16 0.04 0.33 4.96
N ALA A 17 1.18 0.39 4.26
CA ALA A 17 1.91 -0.81 3.85
C ALA A 17 2.37 -1.64 5.07
N HIS A 18 2.90 -0.96 6.09
CA HIS A 18 3.32 -1.62 7.33
C HIS A 18 2.14 -2.29 8.05
N ARG A 19 0.99 -1.62 8.11
CA ARG A 19 -0.24 -2.16 8.72
C ARG A 19 -0.73 -3.42 8.01
N ILE A 20 -0.80 -3.39 6.67
CA ILE A 20 -1.22 -4.54 5.84
C ILE A 20 -0.35 -5.75 6.15
N VAL A 21 0.98 -5.58 6.14
CA VAL A 21 1.92 -6.68 6.41
C VAL A 21 1.78 -7.20 7.84
N GLN A 22 1.71 -6.32 8.84
CA GLN A 22 1.57 -6.77 10.24
C GLN A 22 0.27 -7.54 10.48
N GLU A 23 -0.84 -7.07 9.89
CA GLU A 23 -2.12 -7.74 10.04
C GLU A 23 -2.12 -9.12 9.39
N ALA A 24 -1.54 -9.24 8.20
CA ALA A 24 -1.39 -10.51 7.50
C ALA A 24 -0.51 -11.51 8.28
N LEU A 25 0.63 -11.05 8.83
CA LEU A 25 1.50 -11.87 9.65
C LEU A 25 0.80 -12.38 10.91
N ARG A 26 0.00 -11.53 11.58
CA ARG A 26 -0.78 -11.95 12.76
C ARG A 26 -1.83 -12.99 12.40
N LYS A 27 -2.56 -12.79 11.30
CA LYS A 27 -3.57 -13.74 10.80
C LYS A 27 -2.94 -15.06 10.38
N ALA A 28 -1.80 -15.02 9.68
CA ALA A 28 -1.07 -16.21 9.25
C ALA A 28 -0.53 -17.01 10.44
N ALA A 29 -0.04 -16.33 11.50
CA ALA A 29 0.44 -16.98 12.71
C ALA A 29 -0.65 -17.73 13.49
N THR A 30 -1.93 -17.36 13.32
CA THR A 30 -3.07 -18.02 13.96
C THR A 30 -3.88 -18.91 13.00
N ALA A 31 -3.44 -19.05 11.76
CA ALA A 31 -4.12 -19.89 10.77
C ALA A 31 -4.02 -21.37 11.18
N THR A 32 -5.13 -22.09 10.99
CA THR A 32 -5.22 -23.52 11.35
C THR A 32 -4.50 -24.45 10.37
N THR A 33 -4.12 -23.94 9.19
CA THR A 33 -3.42 -24.70 8.16
C THR A 33 -2.33 -23.85 7.52
N THR A 34 -1.28 -24.51 7.02
CA THR A 34 -0.21 -23.85 6.27
C THR A 34 -0.74 -23.18 5.00
N ASN A 35 -1.66 -23.82 4.27
CA ASN A 35 -2.26 -23.24 3.07
C ASN A 35 -3.07 -21.97 3.40
N GLY A 36 -3.87 -21.99 4.47
CA GLY A 36 -4.60 -20.80 4.91
C GLY A 36 -3.67 -19.65 5.33
N ALA A 37 -2.52 -19.96 5.95
CA ALA A 37 -1.51 -18.95 6.25
C ALA A 37 -0.91 -18.34 4.96
N ILE A 38 -0.64 -19.16 3.95
CA ILE A 38 -0.13 -18.72 2.65
C ILE A 38 -1.16 -17.85 1.92
N ASP A 39 -2.43 -18.24 1.92
CA ASP A 39 -3.51 -17.47 1.28
C ASP A 39 -3.63 -16.07 1.89
N LEU A 40 -3.61 -15.98 3.22
CA LEU A 40 -3.63 -14.70 3.95
C LEU A 40 -2.45 -13.79 3.61
N LEU A 41 -1.26 -14.36 3.44
CA LEU A 41 -0.09 -13.61 2.99
C LEU A 41 -0.22 -13.18 1.51
N GLY A 42 -0.78 -14.03 0.67
CA GLY A 42 -1.07 -13.72 -0.74
C GLY A 42 -2.05 -12.57 -0.90
N GLU A 43 -3.13 -12.54 -0.11
CA GLU A 43 -4.10 -11.44 -0.09
C GLU A 43 -3.44 -10.11 0.28
N ALA A 44 -2.54 -10.13 1.26
CA ALA A 44 -1.81 -8.94 1.68
C ALA A 44 -0.87 -8.40 0.59
N LEU A 45 -0.23 -9.29 -0.18
CA LEU A 45 0.58 -8.89 -1.34
C LEU A 45 -0.26 -8.20 -2.42
N LEU A 46 -1.47 -8.72 -2.70
CA LEU A 46 -2.39 -8.08 -3.64
C LEU A 46 -2.86 -6.71 -3.14
N GLU A 47 -3.10 -6.56 -1.84
CA GLU A 47 -3.48 -5.26 -1.25
C GLU A 47 -2.34 -4.24 -1.32
N LEU A 48 -1.10 -4.68 -1.09
CA LEU A 48 0.09 -3.84 -1.28
C LEU A 48 0.26 -3.40 -2.73
N ASP A 49 0.06 -4.29 -3.69
CA ASP A 49 0.15 -3.94 -5.11
C ASP A 49 -0.89 -2.88 -5.48
N ARG A 50 -2.14 -3.01 -4.99
CA ARG A 50 -3.18 -1.98 -5.17
C ARG A 50 -2.78 -0.64 -4.56
N LEU A 51 -2.19 -0.64 -3.37
CA LEU A 51 -1.70 0.58 -2.71
C LEU A 51 -0.59 1.26 -3.54
N LEU A 52 0.32 0.47 -4.11
CA LEU A 52 1.40 0.96 -4.98
C LEU A 52 0.88 1.43 -6.34
N ALA A 53 -0.08 0.73 -6.94
CA ALA A 53 -0.74 1.14 -8.18
C ALA A 53 -1.46 2.48 -8.01
N ALA A 54 -2.17 2.67 -6.87
CA ALA A 54 -2.82 3.94 -6.54
C ALA A 54 -1.79 5.09 -6.38
N LYS A 55 -0.61 4.82 -5.83
CA LYS A 55 0.49 5.79 -5.76
C LYS A 55 0.99 6.18 -7.15
N SER A 56 1.22 5.20 -8.03
CA SER A 56 1.70 5.43 -9.41
C SER A 56 0.68 6.22 -10.24
N ALA A 57 -0.60 5.88 -10.12
CA ALA A 57 -1.68 6.66 -10.74
C ALA A 57 -1.66 8.10 -10.22
N ARG A 58 -1.68 8.33 -8.91
CA ARG A 58 -1.67 9.68 -8.34
C ARG A 58 -0.45 10.51 -8.78
N ALA A 59 0.72 9.88 -8.92
CA ALA A 59 1.93 10.53 -9.45
C ALA A 59 1.78 10.93 -10.95
N GLY A 60 1.19 10.06 -11.77
CA GLY A 60 0.91 10.35 -13.18
C GLY A 60 -0.05 11.53 -13.39
N TRP A 61 -1.10 11.64 -12.55
CA TRP A 61 -2.04 12.77 -12.61
C TRP A 61 -1.37 14.10 -12.21
N HIS A 62 -0.40 14.08 -11.30
CA HIS A 62 0.39 15.26 -10.94
C HIS A 62 1.40 15.69 -12.01
N TYR A 63 1.82 14.78 -12.88
CA TYR A 63 2.65 15.10 -14.05
C TYR A 63 1.79 15.73 -15.15
N ALA A 64 0.69 15.09 -15.56
CA ALA A 64 -0.20 15.59 -16.61
C ALA A 64 -0.74 17.00 -16.34
N ARG A 65 -1.12 17.31 -15.09
CA ARG A 65 -1.58 18.66 -14.69
C ARG A 65 -0.49 19.74 -14.79
N ARG A 66 0.79 19.36 -14.75
CA ARG A 66 1.93 20.28 -14.84
C ARG A 66 2.32 20.64 -16.28
N VAL A 67 1.96 19.79 -17.24
CA VAL A 67 2.26 20.01 -18.67
C VAL A 67 1.14 20.80 -19.37
N ALA A 68 -0.05 20.85 -18.75
CA ALA A 68 -1.24 21.52 -19.28
C ALA A 68 -1.44 22.97 -18.76
N ALA A 69 -0.45 23.54 -18.06
CA ALA A 69 -0.47 24.90 -17.52
C ALA A 69 0.80 25.64 -17.96
#